data_AF-A0A352TCN0-F1
#
_entry.id   AF-A0A352TCN0-F1
#
_cell.length_a   1.000
_cell.length_b   1.000
_cell.length_c   1.000
_cell.angle_alpha   90.00
_cell.angle_beta   90.00
_cell.angle_gamma   90.00
#
_symmetry.space_group_name_H-M   'P 1'
#
loop_
_entity.id
_entity.type
_entity.pdbx_description
1 polymer ?
#
loop_
_entity_poly.entity_id
_entity_poly.type
_entity_poly.pdbx_seq_one_letter_code
_entity_poly.pdbx_strand_id
1 'polypeptide(L)'
;MKKLVSCIIANLALALVFTFLHISFHADISLLAFPLCLLFTGALAYVTYWQLIKKNTIAHITAVRRFFDYEPFVFIAAFVLRRAGSHETAYALDLLCVILWLLLLALSIVIQYFLNEKRVYSLNKDWAKEHKAHPEKIYTGVAWLGIQALEWVDALIQAAFTIFLLNIFLFQLYVIPSESMVPTFLVNDRVAVGKLFSGPKFPLSKVGLPYLRSYNRGDIVVFHNPHYANDRKSEVRMYFSQLVHMMTLTLVKTNVDSNGEQLADPLVKRLVGLPGEQLMLMDGTLYARTKDSDSFEPVEQDASYAAWNLNTLSSDIKKHVQWLPITDAQYKTTLAVEQQRRDLDLWQAAQECRQLAQDFASYASTSVTAFAEADSILSERERTVFNLFNSNTDLTVKLLSTPGGAQWFTSFMTDWTSALKEGVNYSEKEGVTGPQLIGGDLYTDSCFRLNILIKLAFGRLVVRNAQLLHGDSSAGDWSSDSVRAQSLSAADELYLYIQLMDLRNMGVFPPNDAAGNAQYIPENHYFMMGDNRYNSLDMRHSYERSLIPLTSFDDFSVQYNSNLSPQYVSRDLILGKASLRFWPLSRAGLPK
;
A
#
# COMPACT_ATOMS: atom_id res chain seq x y z
N MET A 1 49.62 -24.23 4.43
CA MET A 1 49.68 -24.28 2.94
C MET A 1 48.65 -25.21 2.31
N LYS A 2 48.66 -26.53 2.53
CA LYS A 2 47.73 -27.47 1.84
C LYS A 2 46.24 -27.06 1.90
N LYS A 3 45.74 -26.71 3.08
CA LYS A 3 44.34 -26.24 3.27
C LYS A 3 44.00 -25.00 2.41
N LEU A 4 44.89 -24.00 2.39
CA LEU A 4 44.70 -22.78 1.59
C LEU A 4 44.64 -23.10 0.10
N VAL A 5 45.57 -23.92 -0.40
CA VAL A 5 45.60 -24.33 -1.82
C VAL A 5 44.33 -25.08 -2.19
N SER A 6 43.87 -26.00 -1.34
CA SER A 6 42.60 -26.70 -1.56
C SER A 6 41.40 -25.76 -1.61
N CYS A 7 41.32 -24.77 -0.71
CA CYS A 7 40.25 -23.75 -0.73
C CYS A 7 40.29 -22.90 -2.01
N ILE A 8 41.47 -22.46 -2.45
CA ILE A 8 41.62 -21.68 -3.70
C ILE A 8 41.18 -22.50 -4.91
N ILE A 9 41.63 -23.76 -5.02
CA ILE A 9 41.23 -24.63 -6.15
C ILE A 9 39.72 -24.86 -6.15
N ALA A 10 39.11 -25.11 -4.98
CA ALA A 10 37.67 -25.28 -4.85
C ALA A 10 36.91 -24.00 -5.26
N ASN A 11 37.37 -22.82 -4.82
CA ASN A 11 36.79 -21.54 -5.21
C ASN A 11 36.88 -21.32 -6.73
N LEU A 12 38.05 -21.52 -7.35
CA LEU A 12 38.22 -21.36 -8.80
C LEU A 12 37.32 -22.31 -9.61
N ALA A 13 37.15 -23.55 -9.15
CA ALA A 13 36.24 -24.50 -9.78
C ALA A 13 34.77 -24.03 -9.71
N LEU A 14 34.33 -23.56 -8.54
CA LEU A 14 32.96 -23.05 -8.37
C LEU A 14 32.74 -21.74 -9.13
N ALA A 15 33.72 -20.85 -9.18
CA ALA A 15 33.67 -19.59 -9.95
C ALA A 15 33.55 -19.84 -11.46
N LEU A 16 34.24 -20.88 -11.95
CA LEU A 16 34.15 -21.32 -13.34
C LEU A 16 32.76 -21.90 -13.65
N VAL A 17 32.20 -22.73 -12.76
CA VAL A 17 30.80 -23.20 -12.89
C VAL A 17 29.82 -22.02 -12.88
N PHE A 18 29.97 -21.09 -11.93
CA PHE A 18 29.16 -19.88 -11.84
C PHE A 18 29.22 -19.06 -13.14
N THR A 19 30.42 -18.90 -13.72
CA THR A 19 30.62 -18.21 -14.99
C THR A 19 29.84 -18.87 -16.12
N PHE A 20 29.92 -20.19 -16.29
CA PHE A 20 29.22 -20.89 -17.36
C PHE A 20 27.69 -20.79 -17.27
N LEU A 21 27.14 -20.70 -16.06
CA LEU A 21 25.71 -20.52 -15.84
C LEU A 21 25.19 -19.13 -16.26
N HIS A 22 26.09 -18.18 -16.53
CA HIS A 22 25.74 -16.84 -16.99
C HIS A 22 25.78 -16.69 -18.51
N ILE A 23 26.04 -17.77 -19.27
CA ILE A 23 25.90 -17.76 -20.73
C ILE A 23 24.45 -17.44 -21.07
N SER A 24 24.24 -16.34 -21.78
CA SER A 24 22.96 -15.94 -22.35
C SER A 24 23.05 -15.97 -23.87
N PHE A 25 22.00 -16.48 -24.51
CA PHE A 25 21.86 -16.51 -25.96
C PHE A 25 20.91 -15.40 -26.48
N HIS A 26 20.49 -14.49 -25.59
CA HIS A 26 19.61 -13.37 -25.94
C HIS A 26 20.43 -12.12 -26.26
N ALA A 27 20.04 -11.39 -27.31
CA ALA A 27 20.69 -10.15 -27.74
C ALA A 27 20.22 -8.93 -26.92
N ASP A 28 20.42 -8.99 -25.60
CA ASP A 28 20.07 -7.91 -24.66
C ASP A 28 21.20 -7.69 -23.62
N ILE A 29 20.94 -6.89 -22.59
CA ILE A 29 21.93 -6.56 -21.56
C ILE A 29 22.45 -7.80 -20.81
N SER A 30 21.71 -8.92 -20.81
CA SER A 30 22.11 -10.16 -20.16
C SER A 30 23.35 -10.78 -20.79
N LEU A 31 23.65 -10.48 -22.06
CA LEU A 31 24.82 -10.97 -22.78
C LEU A 31 26.13 -10.47 -22.16
N LEU A 32 26.10 -9.33 -21.45
CA LEU A 32 27.27 -8.77 -20.76
C LEU A 32 27.65 -9.54 -19.48
N ALA A 33 26.75 -10.36 -18.93
CA ALA A 33 27.01 -11.08 -17.68
C ALA A 33 28.14 -12.12 -17.82
N PHE A 34 28.13 -12.90 -18.90
CA PHE A 34 29.14 -13.93 -19.13
C PHE A 34 30.56 -13.37 -19.35
N PRO A 35 30.79 -12.38 -20.26
CA PRO A 35 32.10 -11.77 -20.42
C PRO A 35 32.64 -11.16 -19.12
N LEU A 36 31.79 -10.51 -18.33
CA LEU A 36 32.18 -9.94 -17.04
C LEU A 36 32.69 -11.04 -16.09
N CYS A 37 31.91 -12.11 -15.89
CA CYS A 37 32.30 -13.25 -15.06
C CYS A 37 33.56 -13.95 -15.57
N LEU A 38 33.67 -14.15 -16.88
CA LEU A 38 34.79 -14.85 -17.49
C LEU A 38 36.10 -14.08 -17.34
N LEU A 39 36.08 -12.76 -17.61
CA LEU A 39 37.24 -11.90 -17.44
C LEU A 39 37.69 -11.87 -15.97
N PHE A 40 36.75 -11.72 -15.04
CA PHE A 40 37.06 -11.70 -13.61
C PHE A 40 37.60 -13.05 -13.13
N THR A 41 36.95 -14.16 -13.47
CA THR A 41 37.38 -15.50 -13.08
C THR A 41 38.75 -15.85 -13.68
N GLY A 42 39.01 -15.45 -14.93
CA GLY A 42 40.32 -15.61 -15.56
C GLY A 42 41.42 -14.80 -14.86
N ALA A 43 41.14 -13.55 -14.50
CA ALA A 43 42.07 -12.70 -13.75
C ALA A 43 42.32 -13.25 -12.32
N LEU A 44 41.26 -13.70 -11.63
CA LEU A 44 41.33 -14.35 -10.33
C LEU A 44 42.21 -15.61 -10.41
N ALA A 45 42.00 -16.47 -11.41
CA ALA A 45 42.81 -17.67 -11.63
C ALA A 45 44.29 -17.33 -11.92
N TYR A 46 44.55 -16.31 -12.72
CA TYR A 46 45.91 -15.87 -13.02
C TYR A 46 46.65 -15.37 -11.76
N VAL A 47 46.01 -14.49 -10.99
CA VAL A 47 46.63 -13.89 -9.80
C VAL A 47 46.79 -14.92 -8.66
N THR A 48 45.81 -15.82 -8.49
CA THR A 48 45.82 -16.80 -7.39
C THR A 48 46.61 -18.07 -7.75
N TYR A 49 46.26 -18.75 -8.84
CA TYR A 49 46.88 -20.03 -9.18
C TYR A 49 48.24 -19.84 -9.83
N TRP A 50 48.36 -18.94 -10.81
CA TRP A 50 49.62 -18.78 -11.54
C TRP A 50 50.67 -18.00 -10.74
N GLN A 51 50.32 -16.84 -10.19
CA GLN A 51 51.30 -16.00 -9.48
C GLN A 51 51.57 -16.48 -8.05
N LEU A 52 50.53 -16.76 -7.25
CA LEU A 52 50.74 -17.14 -5.85
C LEU A 52 51.11 -18.63 -5.68
N ILE A 53 50.38 -19.56 -6.30
CA ILE A 53 50.59 -21.01 -6.09
C ILE A 53 51.73 -21.55 -6.95
N LYS A 54 51.70 -21.34 -8.27
CA LYS A 54 52.65 -21.97 -9.20
C LYS A 54 54.05 -21.34 -9.14
N LYS A 55 54.15 -20.02 -9.13
CA LYS A 55 55.44 -19.32 -8.93
C LYS A 55 55.89 -19.29 -7.47
N ASN A 56 55.01 -19.64 -6.53
CA ASN A 56 55.29 -19.66 -5.10
C ASN A 56 55.83 -18.32 -4.56
N THR A 57 55.30 -17.20 -5.07
CA THR A 57 55.79 -15.83 -4.82
C THR A 57 54.73 -15.00 -4.10
N ILE A 58 55.12 -14.20 -3.10
CA ILE A 58 54.18 -13.32 -2.36
C ILE A 58 54.10 -11.89 -2.89
N ALA A 59 54.89 -11.53 -3.89
CA ALA A 59 54.96 -10.18 -4.46
C ALA A 59 53.58 -9.57 -4.83
N HIS A 60 52.58 -10.40 -5.13
CA HIS A 60 51.24 -9.95 -5.53
C HIS A 60 50.15 -10.23 -4.47
N ILE A 61 50.52 -10.50 -3.21
CA ILE A 61 49.58 -10.90 -2.15
C ILE A 61 48.46 -9.88 -1.92
N THR A 62 48.76 -8.58 -2.01
CA THR A 62 47.76 -7.51 -1.88
C THR A 62 46.74 -7.57 -3.00
N ALA A 63 47.18 -7.82 -4.23
CA ALA A 63 46.27 -8.01 -5.36
C ALA A 63 45.41 -9.26 -5.18
N VAL A 64 46.00 -10.40 -4.76
CA VAL A 64 45.26 -11.64 -4.47
C VAL A 64 44.13 -11.38 -3.47
N ARG A 65 44.42 -10.69 -2.35
CA ARG A 65 43.42 -10.37 -1.33
C ARG A 65 42.28 -9.51 -1.88
N ARG A 66 42.63 -8.42 -2.60
CA ARG A 66 41.66 -7.55 -3.25
C ARG A 66 40.75 -8.30 -4.22
N PHE A 67 41.28 -9.21 -5.02
CA PHE A 67 40.44 -10.02 -5.92
C PHE A 67 39.40 -10.84 -5.14
N PHE A 68 39.76 -11.42 -3.99
CA PHE A 68 38.78 -12.10 -3.13
C PHE A 68 37.83 -11.14 -2.40
N ASP A 69 38.25 -9.90 -2.12
CA ASP A 69 37.35 -8.87 -1.57
C ASP A 69 36.26 -8.49 -2.58
N TYR A 70 36.63 -8.41 -3.87
CA TYR A 70 35.72 -8.00 -4.95
C TYR A 70 34.89 -9.14 -5.54
N GLU A 71 35.28 -10.40 -5.33
CA GLU A 71 34.62 -11.56 -5.91
C GLU A 71 33.10 -11.59 -5.65
N PRO A 72 32.60 -11.44 -4.41
CA PRO A 72 31.15 -11.49 -4.17
C PRO A 72 30.39 -10.35 -4.88
N PHE A 73 31.00 -9.16 -4.98
CA PHE A 73 30.39 -7.99 -5.59
C PHE A 73 30.31 -8.11 -7.12
N VAL A 74 31.35 -8.62 -7.76
CA VAL A 74 31.36 -8.83 -9.21
C VAL A 74 30.36 -9.93 -9.61
N PHE A 75 30.29 -11.01 -8.83
CA PHE A 75 29.38 -12.11 -9.13
C PHE A 75 27.91 -11.76 -8.88
N ILE A 76 27.58 -10.97 -7.86
CA ILE A 76 26.20 -10.48 -7.72
C ILE A 76 25.85 -9.48 -8.83
N ALA A 77 26.80 -8.62 -9.26
CA ALA A 77 26.56 -7.71 -10.38
C ALA A 77 26.30 -8.47 -11.69
N ALA A 78 27.06 -9.52 -11.97
CA ALA A 78 26.82 -10.39 -13.12
C ALA A 78 25.46 -11.11 -13.05
N PHE A 79 25.06 -11.57 -11.86
CA PHE A 79 23.73 -12.15 -11.64
C PHE A 79 22.62 -11.15 -11.95
N VAL A 80 22.74 -9.91 -11.49
CA VAL A 80 21.79 -8.83 -11.76
C VAL A 80 21.76 -8.48 -13.25
N LEU A 81 22.91 -8.34 -13.90
CA LEU A 81 22.99 -8.06 -15.35
C LEU A 81 22.29 -9.13 -16.17
N ARG A 82 22.50 -10.41 -15.83
CA ARG A 82 21.81 -11.53 -16.49
C ARG A 82 20.29 -11.44 -16.35
N ARG A 83 19.81 -11.04 -15.17
CA ARG A 83 18.38 -10.92 -14.86
C ARG A 83 17.74 -9.60 -15.33
N ALA A 84 18.54 -8.60 -15.65
CA ALA A 84 18.07 -7.33 -16.20
C ALA A 84 17.62 -7.42 -17.66
N GLY A 85 17.89 -8.54 -18.34
CA GLY A 85 17.38 -8.83 -19.68
C GLY A 85 15.84 -8.89 -19.75
N SER A 86 15.31 -8.85 -20.96
CA SER A 86 13.86 -8.81 -21.21
C SER A 86 13.16 -10.16 -21.02
N HIS A 87 13.92 -11.26 -20.88
CA HIS A 87 13.39 -12.61 -20.78
C HIS A 87 13.49 -13.18 -19.36
N GLU A 88 12.47 -13.94 -18.96
CA GLU A 88 12.49 -14.65 -17.68
C GLU A 88 13.49 -15.81 -17.72
N THR A 89 14.25 -15.99 -16.63
CA THR A 89 15.10 -17.17 -16.44
C THR A 89 14.48 -18.13 -15.44
N ALA A 90 14.73 -19.43 -15.64
CA ALA A 90 14.18 -20.49 -14.80
C ALA A 90 14.57 -20.31 -13.33
N TYR A 91 13.60 -20.51 -12.41
CA TYR A 91 13.82 -20.42 -10.98
C TYR A 91 14.95 -21.33 -10.47
N ALA A 92 15.06 -22.55 -11.01
CA ALA A 92 16.10 -23.50 -10.64
C ALA A 92 17.51 -22.98 -10.95
N LEU A 93 17.69 -22.27 -12.08
CA LEU A 93 18.97 -21.68 -12.45
C LEU A 93 19.31 -20.51 -11.51
N ASP A 94 18.33 -19.68 -11.18
CA ASP A 94 18.52 -18.59 -10.21
C ASP A 94 18.92 -19.15 -8.83
N LEU A 95 18.23 -20.19 -8.37
CA LEU A 95 18.51 -20.84 -7.08
C LEU A 95 19.92 -21.42 -7.05
N LEU A 96 20.32 -22.11 -8.12
CA LEU A 96 21.66 -22.69 -8.21
C LEU A 96 22.75 -21.62 -8.23
N CYS A 97 22.55 -20.51 -8.96
CA CYS A 97 23.46 -19.37 -8.95
C CYS A 97 23.56 -18.73 -7.55
N VAL A 98 22.44 -18.57 -6.83
CA VAL A 98 22.42 -18.04 -5.47
C VAL A 98 23.20 -18.94 -4.49
N ILE A 99 22.98 -20.26 -4.57
CA ILE A 99 23.72 -21.23 -3.74
C ILE A 99 25.22 -21.15 -4.03
N LEU A 100 25.61 -21.13 -5.32
CA LEU A 100 27.01 -20.97 -5.70
C LEU A 100 27.60 -19.65 -5.19
N TRP A 101 26.86 -18.55 -5.30
CA TRP A 101 27.30 -17.24 -4.80
C TRP A 101 27.54 -17.26 -3.29
N LEU A 102 26.65 -17.88 -2.51
CA LEU A 102 26.83 -18.04 -1.06
C LEU A 102 28.06 -18.91 -0.71
N LEU A 103 28.28 -20.00 -1.46
CA LEU A 103 29.46 -20.85 -1.30
C LEU A 103 30.76 -20.10 -1.63
N LEU A 104 30.75 -19.30 -2.70
CA LEU A 104 31.89 -18.48 -3.12
C LEU A 104 32.19 -17.39 -2.09
N LEU A 105 31.16 -16.71 -1.57
CA LEU A 105 31.30 -15.76 -0.47
C LEU A 105 31.90 -16.41 0.79
N ALA A 106 31.44 -17.60 1.17
CA ALA A 106 32.00 -18.31 2.32
C ALA A 106 33.47 -18.70 2.09
N LEU A 107 33.80 -19.19 0.90
CA LEU A 107 35.17 -19.55 0.52
C LEU A 107 36.09 -18.33 0.46
N SER A 108 35.63 -17.19 -0.07
CA SER A 108 36.42 -15.96 -0.14
C SER A 108 36.79 -15.48 1.25
N ILE A 109 35.85 -15.46 2.20
CA ILE A 109 36.09 -15.14 3.61
C ILE A 109 37.13 -16.09 4.24
N VAL A 110 37.01 -17.40 3.99
CA VAL A 110 37.96 -18.40 4.52
C VAL A 110 39.36 -18.23 3.91
N ILE A 111 39.46 -17.97 2.61
CA ILE A 111 40.73 -17.74 1.92
C ILE A 111 41.39 -16.47 2.46
N GLN A 112 40.64 -15.38 2.61
CA GLN A 112 41.12 -14.12 3.19
C GLN A 112 41.58 -14.28 4.63
N TYR A 113 40.90 -15.10 5.43
CA TYR A 113 41.34 -15.47 6.78
C TYR A 113 42.76 -16.05 6.74
N PHE A 114 43.08 -16.94 5.81
CA PHE A 114 44.43 -17.49 5.65
C PHE A 114 45.44 -16.51 5.06
N LEU A 115 45.03 -15.65 4.12
CA LEU A 115 45.90 -14.68 3.43
C LEU A 115 46.17 -13.41 4.24
N ASN A 116 45.58 -13.27 5.42
CA ASN A 116 45.84 -12.15 6.32
C ASN A 116 47.33 -12.04 6.67
N GLU A 117 47.90 -10.83 6.64
CA GLU A 117 49.32 -10.53 6.88
C GLU A 117 49.89 -11.22 8.12
N LYS A 118 49.12 -11.28 9.21
CA LYS A 118 49.57 -11.92 10.46
C LYS A 118 49.82 -13.43 10.33
N ARG A 119 49.21 -14.07 9.34
CA ARG A 119 49.18 -15.53 9.19
C ARG A 119 49.85 -16.01 7.92
N VAL A 120 49.83 -15.24 6.84
CA VAL A 120 50.33 -15.67 5.53
C VAL A 120 51.79 -16.12 5.60
N TYR A 121 52.62 -15.41 6.37
CA TYR A 121 54.05 -15.74 6.54
C TYR A 121 54.29 -16.97 7.44
N SER A 122 53.32 -17.35 8.28
CA SER A 122 53.40 -18.59 9.07
C SER A 122 53.06 -19.83 8.24
N LEU A 123 52.38 -19.67 7.10
CA LEU A 123 51.91 -20.78 6.27
C LEU A 123 53.01 -21.40 5.40
N ASN A 124 54.07 -20.64 5.10
CA ASN A 124 55.21 -21.07 4.30
C ASN A 124 56.49 -20.38 4.77
N LYS A 125 57.53 -21.17 5.09
CA LYS A 125 58.85 -20.66 5.47
C LYS A 125 59.51 -19.86 4.34
N ASP A 126 59.24 -20.20 3.08
CA ASP A 126 59.82 -19.51 1.92
C ASP A 126 59.19 -18.12 1.73
N TRP A 127 57.88 -18.01 1.94
CA TRP A 127 57.18 -16.71 1.91
C TRP A 127 57.65 -15.77 3.02
N ALA A 128 57.93 -16.30 4.21
CA ALA A 128 58.52 -15.51 5.29
C ALA A 128 59.94 -15.01 4.96
N LYS A 129 60.74 -15.80 4.22
CA LYS A 129 62.07 -15.38 3.76
C LYS A 129 61.96 -14.32 2.66
N GLU A 130 61.07 -14.51 1.70
CA GLU A 130 60.83 -13.58 0.59
C GLU A 130 60.36 -12.21 1.10
N HIS A 131 59.45 -12.18 2.10
CA HIS A 131 58.97 -10.93 2.69
C HIS A 131 60.09 -10.14 3.37
N LYS A 132 61.01 -10.85 4.05
CA LYS A 132 62.20 -10.23 4.65
C LYS A 132 63.20 -9.74 3.60
N ALA A 133 63.28 -10.40 2.45
CA ALA A 133 64.20 -10.05 1.36
C ALA A 133 63.70 -8.86 0.51
N HIS A 134 62.38 -8.68 0.40
CA HIS A 134 61.76 -7.59 -0.33
C HIS A 134 60.80 -6.80 0.58
N PRO A 135 61.33 -5.90 1.43
CA PRO A 135 60.49 -5.04 2.25
C PRO A 135 59.59 -4.14 1.38
N GLU A 136 58.44 -3.76 1.91
CA GLU A 136 57.47 -2.92 1.20
C GLU A 136 58.12 -1.61 0.72
N LYS A 137 57.81 -1.22 -0.52
CA LYS A 137 58.34 0.01 -1.09
C LYS A 137 57.75 1.19 -0.33
N ILE A 138 58.60 1.96 0.35
CA ILE A 138 58.22 3.20 1.01
C ILE A 138 58.16 4.30 -0.05
N TYR A 139 56.94 4.72 -0.40
CA TYR A 139 56.72 5.84 -1.29
C TYR A 139 56.81 7.15 -0.49
N THR A 140 57.44 8.18 -1.05
CA THR A 140 57.57 9.51 -0.43
C THR A 140 57.07 10.61 -1.37
N GLY A 141 56.54 11.71 -0.82
CA GLY A 141 56.11 12.89 -1.58
C GLY A 141 54.79 12.71 -2.34
N VAL A 142 54.70 13.19 -3.57
CA VAL A 142 53.46 13.18 -4.38
C VAL A 142 53.00 11.76 -4.72
N ALA A 143 53.92 10.83 -4.94
CA ALA A 143 53.59 9.42 -5.20
C ALA A 143 52.92 8.75 -3.99
N TRP A 144 53.33 9.12 -2.76
CA TRP A 144 52.68 8.66 -1.54
C TRP A 144 51.25 9.18 -1.46
N LEU A 145 51.03 10.48 -1.69
CA LEU A 145 49.69 11.08 -1.72
C LEU A 145 48.77 10.39 -2.75
N GLY A 146 49.30 10.10 -3.96
CA GLY A 146 48.54 9.41 -5.00
C GLY A 146 48.14 7.98 -4.62
N ILE A 147 49.05 7.21 -4.04
CA ILE A 147 48.76 5.84 -3.59
C ILE A 147 47.76 5.84 -2.44
N GLN A 148 47.94 6.74 -1.46
CA GLN A 148 46.99 6.88 -0.35
C GLN A 148 45.60 7.28 -0.85
N ALA A 149 45.51 8.21 -1.81
CA ALA A 149 44.24 8.58 -2.41
C ALA A 149 43.55 7.37 -3.09
N LEU A 150 44.31 6.54 -3.82
CA LEU A 150 43.78 5.32 -4.43
C LEU A 150 43.30 4.29 -3.39
N GLU A 151 44.02 4.14 -2.27
CA GLU A 151 43.62 3.26 -1.17
C GLU A 151 42.32 3.74 -0.49
N TRP A 152 42.17 5.04 -0.27
CA TRP A 152 40.92 5.62 0.24
C TRP A 152 39.76 5.44 -0.73
N VAL A 153 39.99 5.63 -2.03
CA VAL A 153 38.97 5.39 -3.07
C VAL A 153 38.56 3.92 -3.10
N ASP A 154 39.51 2.99 -3.06
CA ASP A 154 39.28 1.54 -2.98
C ASP A 154 38.42 1.17 -1.76
N ALA A 155 38.78 1.70 -0.58
CA ALA A 155 38.03 1.48 0.66
C ALA A 155 36.60 2.05 0.59
N LEU A 156 36.41 3.24 0.00
CA LEU A 156 35.09 3.84 -0.19
C LEU A 156 34.21 3.02 -1.14
N ILE A 157 34.77 2.52 -2.23
CA ILE A 157 34.06 1.64 -3.17
C ILE A 157 33.63 0.36 -2.45
N GLN A 158 34.54 -0.30 -1.73
CA GLN A 158 34.23 -1.51 -0.98
C GLN A 158 33.14 -1.26 0.08
N ALA A 159 33.23 -0.14 0.81
CA ALA A 159 32.21 0.24 1.79
C ALA A 159 30.84 0.48 1.13
N ALA A 160 30.80 1.16 -0.02
CA ALA A 160 29.56 1.42 -0.75
C ALA A 160 28.88 0.12 -1.19
N PHE A 161 29.62 -0.83 -1.78
CA PHE A 161 29.08 -2.13 -2.18
C PHE A 161 28.67 -3.00 -0.98
N THR A 162 29.42 -2.92 0.12
CA THR A 162 29.05 -3.62 1.37
C THR A 162 27.72 -3.06 1.90
N ILE A 163 27.58 -1.74 2.01
CA ILE A 163 26.34 -1.09 2.43
C ILE A 163 25.18 -1.44 1.49
N PHE A 164 25.42 -1.50 0.18
CA PHE A 164 24.42 -1.94 -0.79
C PHE A 164 23.92 -3.36 -0.50
N LEU A 165 24.81 -4.32 -0.25
CA LEU A 165 24.42 -5.68 0.15
C LEU A 165 23.66 -5.69 1.49
N LEU A 166 24.12 -4.92 2.48
CA LEU A 166 23.43 -4.80 3.78
C LEU A 166 22.00 -4.25 3.60
N ASN A 167 21.80 -3.30 2.70
CA ASN A 167 20.47 -2.72 2.39
C ASN A 167 19.52 -3.68 1.67
N ILE A 168 20.07 -4.63 0.90
CA ILE A 168 19.29 -5.70 0.26
C ILE A 168 18.86 -6.72 1.32
N PHE A 169 19.80 -7.22 2.14
CA PHE A 169 19.56 -8.42 2.96
C PHE A 169 19.27 -8.17 4.44
N LEU A 170 19.86 -7.14 5.07
CA LEU A 170 19.80 -6.98 6.53
C LEU A 170 18.80 -5.92 6.97
N PHE A 171 19.07 -4.66 6.63
CA PHE A 171 18.24 -3.53 7.04
C PHE A 171 18.38 -2.36 6.08
N GLN A 172 17.33 -1.54 5.97
CA GLN A 172 17.38 -0.29 5.22
C GLN A 172 16.79 0.84 6.06
N LEU A 173 17.36 2.03 5.90
CA LEU A 173 16.86 3.25 6.54
C LEU A 173 15.92 3.96 5.56
N TYR A 174 14.74 4.34 6.04
CA TYR A 174 13.74 5.10 5.29
C TYR A 174 13.43 6.41 5.99
N VAL A 175 13.10 7.42 5.19
CA VAL A 175 12.53 8.70 5.66
C VAL A 175 11.04 8.66 5.37
N ILE A 176 10.19 8.95 6.36
CA ILE A 176 8.74 8.97 6.21
C ILE A 176 8.33 10.24 5.44
N PRO A 177 7.77 10.12 4.22
CA PRO A 177 7.44 11.29 3.40
C PRO A 177 6.01 11.77 3.61
N SER A 178 5.12 10.95 4.18
CA SER A 178 3.67 11.19 4.24
C SER A 178 3.09 11.06 5.64
N GLU A 179 1.86 11.55 5.80
CA GLU A 179 1.15 11.64 7.09
C GLU A 179 0.25 10.45 7.40
N SER A 180 0.27 9.43 6.54
CA SER A 180 -0.63 8.29 6.69
C SER A 180 -0.39 7.49 7.98
N MET A 181 0.79 7.61 8.59
CA MET A 181 1.14 6.94 9.84
C MET A 181 1.07 7.85 11.09
N VAL A 182 0.54 9.07 10.96
CA VAL A 182 0.33 9.98 12.10
C VAL A 182 -0.75 9.38 13.02
N PRO A 183 -0.57 9.38 14.36
CA PRO A 183 0.48 10.04 15.14
C PRO A 183 1.75 9.21 15.37
N THR A 184 1.76 7.92 15.02
CA THR A 184 2.87 7.01 15.28
C THR A 184 4.16 7.47 14.60
N PHE A 185 4.11 7.73 13.31
CA PHE A 185 5.20 8.36 12.56
C PHE A 185 4.79 9.72 12.02
N LEU A 186 5.70 10.68 12.15
CA LEU A 186 5.54 12.02 11.61
C LEU A 186 6.38 12.18 10.34
N VAL A 187 6.01 13.16 9.53
CA VAL A 187 6.78 13.51 8.32
C VAL A 187 8.22 13.84 8.72
N ASN A 188 9.18 13.29 7.97
CA ASN A 188 10.63 13.35 8.21
C ASN A 188 11.19 12.48 9.36
N ASP A 189 10.36 11.65 10.00
CA ASP A 189 10.90 10.60 10.87
C ASP A 189 11.80 9.66 10.06
N ARG A 190 12.90 9.19 10.67
CA ARG A 190 13.77 8.17 10.07
C ARG A 190 13.61 6.85 10.80
N VAL A 191 13.26 5.83 10.02
CA VAL A 191 12.93 4.50 10.52
C VAL A 191 13.91 3.47 9.95
N ALA A 192 14.35 2.55 10.81
CA ALA A 192 15.13 1.40 10.41
C ALA A 192 14.19 0.19 10.20
N VAL A 193 14.28 -0.39 9.01
CA VAL A 193 13.47 -1.53 8.58
C VAL A 193 14.34 -2.77 8.56
N GLY A 194 13.99 -3.75 9.38
CA GLY A 194 14.66 -5.05 9.37
C GLY A 194 14.11 -5.92 8.24
N LYS A 195 15.01 -6.37 7.36
CA LYS A 195 14.68 -7.21 6.20
C LYS A 195 15.04 -8.67 6.39
N LEU A 196 16.07 -8.99 7.18
CA LEU A 196 16.63 -10.34 7.31
C LEU A 196 15.58 -11.45 7.53
N PHE A 197 14.64 -11.23 8.46
CA PHE A 197 13.61 -12.23 8.79
C PHE A 197 12.42 -12.24 7.83
N SER A 198 12.34 -11.25 6.94
CA SER A 198 11.26 -11.00 6.00
C SER A 198 11.47 -11.70 4.66
N GLY A 199 12.49 -12.56 4.54
CA GLY A 199 12.81 -13.27 3.30
C GLY A 199 13.28 -12.35 2.17
N PRO A 200 14.35 -11.56 2.37
CA PRO A 200 14.84 -10.62 1.35
C PRO A 200 15.20 -11.38 0.07
N LYS A 201 14.71 -10.88 -1.05
CA LYS A 201 14.92 -11.45 -2.38
C LYS A 201 16.20 -10.92 -2.99
N PHE A 202 16.84 -11.76 -3.80
CA PHE A 202 17.94 -11.30 -4.65
C PHE A 202 17.38 -10.33 -5.71
N PRO A 203 18.12 -9.26 -6.07
CA PRO A 203 17.61 -8.29 -7.02
C PRO A 203 17.19 -8.95 -8.34
N LEU A 204 16.01 -8.58 -8.84
CA LEU A 204 15.42 -9.09 -10.07
C LEU A 204 15.16 -10.62 -10.07
N SER A 205 15.15 -11.28 -8.92
CA SER A 205 14.84 -12.71 -8.79
C SER A 205 13.72 -12.97 -7.80
N LYS A 206 12.99 -14.07 -8.02
CA LYS A 206 12.01 -14.61 -7.07
C LYS A 206 12.68 -15.40 -5.94
N VAL A 207 13.96 -15.76 -6.11
CA VAL A 207 14.75 -16.46 -5.08
C VAL A 207 15.14 -15.48 -3.98
N GLY A 208 14.86 -15.85 -2.74
CA GLY A 208 15.25 -15.08 -1.56
C GLY A 208 15.67 -15.98 -0.42
N LEU A 209 16.11 -15.36 0.68
CA LEU A 209 16.30 -16.07 1.94
C LEU A 209 14.94 -16.60 2.45
N PRO A 210 14.93 -17.70 3.23
CA PRO A 210 13.69 -18.23 3.78
C PRO A 210 13.00 -17.22 4.70
N TYR A 211 11.67 -17.22 4.68
CA TYR A 211 10.86 -16.45 5.64
C TYR A 211 11.01 -17.06 7.03
N LEU A 212 11.61 -16.32 7.95
CA LEU A 212 11.83 -16.76 9.34
C LEU A 212 10.87 -16.07 10.33
N ARG A 213 9.99 -15.19 9.83
CA ARG A 213 9.02 -14.44 10.63
C ARG A 213 7.62 -14.56 10.04
N SER A 214 6.64 -14.71 10.93
CA SER A 214 5.23 -14.42 10.65
C SER A 214 4.93 -12.96 10.99
N TYR A 215 4.03 -12.35 10.22
CA TYR A 215 3.57 -11.00 10.51
C TYR A 215 2.31 -11.06 11.35
N ASN A 216 2.26 -10.25 12.41
CA ASN A 216 1.13 -10.20 13.32
C ASN A 216 0.36 -8.90 13.14
N ARG A 217 -0.89 -8.89 13.58
CA ARG A 217 -1.73 -7.68 13.61
C ARG A 217 -1.04 -6.59 14.41
N GLY A 218 -1.07 -5.37 13.89
CA GLY A 218 -0.41 -4.21 14.49
C GLY A 218 1.06 -4.04 14.09
N ASP A 219 1.68 -4.99 13.39
CA ASP A 219 3.03 -4.82 12.86
C ASP A 219 3.07 -3.70 11.82
N ILE A 220 4.09 -2.84 11.88
CA ILE A 220 4.32 -1.81 10.88
C ILE A 220 5.32 -2.33 9.85
N VAL A 221 4.92 -2.33 8.58
CA VAL A 221 5.71 -2.88 7.48
C VAL A 221 5.93 -1.85 6.39
N VAL A 222 7.01 -2.07 5.66
CA VAL A 222 7.33 -1.35 4.43
C VAL A 222 7.17 -2.30 3.27
N PHE A 223 6.45 -1.88 2.23
CA PHE A 223 6.09 -2.75 1.10
C PHE A 223 5.96 -1.93 -0.19
N HIS A 224 6.02 -2.64 -1.32
CA HIS A 224 5.81 -2.04 -2.63
C HIS A 224 4.32 -1.75 -2.89
N ASN A 225 4.03 -0.57 -3.42
CA ASN A 225 2.65 -0.17 -3.73
C ASN A 225 2.05 -1.11 -4.81
N PRO A 226 0.95 -1.84 -4.52
CA PRO A 226 0.34 -2.78 -5.47
C PRO A 226 -0.27 -2.09 -6.70
N HIS A 227 -0.52 -0.79 -6.66
CA HIS A 227 -1.04 -0.04 -7.81
C HIS A 227 -0.01 0.17 -8.91
N TYR A 228 1.29 0.10 -8.60
CA TYR A 228 2.33 0.27 -9.59
C TYR A 228 2.65 -1.07 -10.26
N ALA A 229 2.77 -1.04 -11.59
CA ALA A 229 3.11 -2.23 -12.34
C ALA A 229 4.52 -2.71 -11.95
N ASN A 230 4.62 -3.94 -11.47
CA ASN A 230 5.89 -4.64 -11.23
C ASN A 230 6.39 -5.28 -12.53
N ASP A 231 6.62 -4.45 -13.55
CA ASP A 231 7.25 -4.93 -14.78
C ASP A 231 8.78 -5.02 -14.62
N ARG A 232 9.44 -5.86 -15.42
CA ARG A 232 10.89 -6.06 -15.28
C ARG A 232 11.68 -4.75 -15.42
N LYS A 233 11.22 -3.84 -16.28
CA LYS A 233 11.90 -2.55 -16.51
C LYS A 233 11.77 -1.63 -15.30
N SER A 234 10.61 -1.54 -14.66
CA SER A 234 10.47 -0.76 -13.41
C SER A 234 11.32 -1.35 -12.29
N GLU A 235 11.38 -2.68 -12.14
CA GLU A 235 12.25 -3.31 -11.13
C GLU A 235 13.73 -2.94 -11.36
N VAL A 236 14.24 -3.07 -12.60
CA VAL A 236 15.62 -2.69 -12.94
C VAL A 236 15.86 -1.22 -12.65
N ARG A 237 14.94 -0.35 -13.06
CA ARG A 237 15.01 1.10 -12.83
C ARG A 237 15.00 1.42 -11.34
N MET A 238 14.24 0.70 -10.53
CA MET A 238 14.16 0.89 -9.08
C MET A 238 15.48 0.54 -8.41
N TYR A 239 16.05 -0.64 -8.68
CA TYR A 239 17.35 -1.04 -8.11
C TYR A 239 18.47 -0.09 -8.55
N PHE A 240 18.48 0.32 -9.82
CA PHE A 240 19.45 1.29 -10.31
C PHE A 240 19.27 2.67 -9.67
N SER A 241 18.02 3.15 -9.55
CA SER A 241 17.69 4.41 -8.88
C SER A 241 18.13 4.40 -7.42
N GLN A 242 17.95 3.28 -6.72
CA GLN A 242 18.41 3.11 -5.35
C GLN A 242 19.94 3.17 -5.25
N LEU A 243 20.65 2.53 -6.18
CA LEU A 243 22.10 2.57 -6.25
C LEU A 243 22.61 3.99 -6.54
N VAL A 244 22.02 4.70 -7.50
CA VAL A 244 22.33 6.11 -7.79
C VAL A 244 22.04 7.01 -6.58
N HIS A 245 20.88 6.81 -5.94
CA HIS A 245 20.52 7.55 -4.74
C HIS A 245 21.54 7.38 -3.61
N MET A 246 22.04 6.14 -3.43
CA MET A 246 23.08 5.85 -2.45
C MET A 246 24.42 6.48 -2.82
N MET A 247 24.88 6.33 -4.07
CA MET A 247 26.17 6.89 -4.53
C MET A 247 26.18 8.42 -4.55
N THR A 248 25.01 9.05 -4.71
CA THR A 248 24.86 10.51 -4.69
C THR A 248 24.53 11.04 -3.30
N LEU A 249 24.67 10.24 -2.23
CA LEU A 249 24.39 10.65 -0.85
C LEU A 249 22.99 11.27 -0.68
N THR A 250 21.99 10.64 -1.29
CA THR A 250 20.57 11.06 -1.30
C THR A 250 20.24 12.33 -2.09
N LEU A 251 21.23 12.95 -2.75
CA LEU A 251 21.05 14.21 -3.49
C LEU A 251 20.18 14.06 -4.73
N VAL A 252 20.20 12.88 -5.38
CA VAL A 252 19.43 12.62 -6.60
C VAL A 252 18.34 11.59 -6.33
N LYS A 253 17.10 11.93 -6.70
CA LYS A 253 15.94 11.03 -6.69
C LYS A 253 15.48 10.81 -8.14
N THR A 254 15.73 9.62 -8.69
CA THR A 254 15.44 9.29 -10.10
C THR A 254 14.19 8.43 -10.30
N ASN A 255 13.51 8.04 -9.21
CA ASN A 255 12.31 7.21 -9.26
C ASN A 255 11.06 8.06 -9.53
N VAL A 256 10.80 8.33 -10.81
CA VAL A 256 9.63 9.08 -11.27
C VAL A 256 8.74 8.20 -12.15
N ASP A 257 7.44 8.41 -12.09
CA ASP A 257 6.44 7.73 -12.91
C ASP A 257 6.52 8.15 -14.39
N SER A 258 5.62 7.63 -15.23
CA SER A 258 5.55 7.99 -16.65
C SER A 258 5.22 9.47 -16.90
N ASN A 259 4.68 10.16 -15.90
CA ASN A 259 4.25 11.56 -15.96
C ASN A 259 5.29 12.51 -15.34
N GLY A 260 6.39 11.98 -14.80
CA GLY A 260 7.47 12.76 -14.18
C GLY A 260 7.27 13.05 -12.69
N GLU A 261 6.19 12.54 -12.09
CA GLU A 261 5.90 12.69 -10.66
C GLU A 261 6.64 11.63 -9.83
N GLN A 262 6.95 11.95 -8.57
CA GLN A 262 7.63 10.99 -7.70
C GLN A 262 6.71 9.83 -7.34
N LEU A 263 7.14 8.60 -7.66
CA LEU A 263 6.43 7.39 -7.26
C LEU A 263 6.43 7.30 -5.73
N ALA A 264 5.23 7.20 -5.13
CA ALA A 264 5.05 6.98 -3.70
C ALA A 264 5.35 5.51 -3.34
N ASP A 265 6.58 5.08 -3.56
CA ASP A 265 7.07 3.73 -3.32
C ASP A 265 8.46 3.74 -2.66
N PRO A 266 8.68 3.01 -1.55
CA PRO A 266 7.75 2.12 -0.86
C PRO A 266 6.80 2.82 0.11
N LEU A 267 5.71 2.14 0.44
CA LEU A 267 4.71 2.57 1.43
C LEU A 267 5.04 2.03 2.82
N VAL A 268 4.70 2.78 3.87
CA VAL A 268 4.78 2.35 5.27
C VAL A 268 3.37 2.32 5.84
N LYS A 269 2.90 1.15 6.28
CA LYS A 269 1.55 0.92 6.82
C LYS A 269 1.57 -0.08 7.95
N ARG A 270 0.48 -0.14 8.71
CA ARG A 270 0.25 -1.11 9.78
C ARG A 270 -0.64 -2.26 9.29
N LEU A 271 -0.32 -3.48 9.70
CA LEU A 271 -1.14 -4.65 9.39
C LEU A 271 -2.43 -4.63 10.20
N VAL A 272 -3.55 -4.76 9.48
CA VAL A 272 -4.90 -4.70 10.04
C VAL A 272 -5.81 -5.83 9.57
N GLY A 273 -5.36 -6.67 8.65
CA GLY A 273 -6.02 -7.93 8.32
C GLY A 273 -5.00 -9.02 8.15
N LEU A 274 -5.29 -10.17 8.72
CA LEU A 274 -4.47 -11.37 8.67
C LEU A 274 -5.07 -12.39 7.70
N PRO A 275 -4.27 -13.36 7.22
CA PRO A 275 -4.78 -14.49 6.46
C PRO A 275 -5.92 -15.20 7.20
N GLY A 276 -6.95 -15.61 6.46
CA GLY A 276 -8.12 -16.30 7.00
C GLY A 276 -9.18 -15.37 7.62
N GLU A 277 -8.99 -14.06 7.56
CA GLU A 277 -9.97 -13.08 8.04
C GLU A 277 -10.78 -12.47 6.90
N GLN A 278 -11.99 -12.03 7.23
CA GLN A 278 -12.80 -11.14 6.41
C GLN A 278 -13.08 -9.89 7.26
N LEU A 279 -12.97 -8.72 6.64
CA LEU A 279 -12.99 -7.41 7.29
C LEU A 279 -14.20 -6.60 6.85
N MET A 280 -14.61 -5.67 7.70
CA MET A 280 -15.58 -4.64 7.39
C MET A 280 -15.24 -3.38 8.19
N LEU A 281 -15.32 -2.19 7.59
CA LEU A 281 -15.08 -0.94 8.29
C LEU A 281 -16.37 -0.12 8.29
N MET A 282 -16.89 0.22 9.46
CA MET A 282 -18.12 1.00 9.54
C MET A 282 -18.05 2.03 10.67
N ASP A 283 -18.43 3.27 10.37
CA ASP A 283 -18.38 4.45 11.26
C ASP A 283 -16.99 4.65 11.89
N GLY A 284 -15.93 4.25 11.17
CA GLY A 284 -14.56 4.28 11.64
C GLY A 284 -14.15 3.14 12.58
N THR A 285 -15.01 2.16 12.82
CA THR A 285 -14.68 0.94 13.58
C THR A 285 -14.39 -0.21 12.62
N LEU A 286 -13.25 -0.87 12.80
CA LEU A 286 -12.91 -2.06 12.03
C LEU A 286 -13.47 -3.31 12.72
N TYR A 287 -14.18 -4.11 11.95
CA TYR A 287 -14.68 -5.41 12.33
C TYR A 287 -13.96 -6.50 11.56
N ALA A 288 -13.76 -7.65 12.19
CA ALA A 288 -13.21 -8.83 11.55
C ALA A 288 -14.00 -10.07 11.95
N ARG A 289 -14.05 -11.03 11.03
CA ARG A 289 -14.53 -12.39 11.29
C ARG A 289 -13.58 -13.42 10.68
N THR A 290 -13.68 -14.65 11.13
CA THR A 290 -12.80 -15.76 10.69
C THR A 290 -13.63 -16.94 10.22
N LYS A 291 -12.99 -17.95 9.62
CA LYS A 291 -13.68 -19.21 9.28
C LYS A 291 -14.29 -19.94 10.48
N ASP A 292 -13.75 -19.68 11.68
CA ASP A 292 -14.19 -20.34 12.91
C ASP A 292 -15.32 -19.57 13.61
N SER A 293 -15.53 -18.30 13.25
CA SER A 293 -16.54 -17.42 13.83
C SER A 293 -17.19 -16.58 12.73
N ASP A 294 -18.42 -16.90 12.38
CA ASP A 294 -19.17 -16.21 11.33
C ASP A 294 -19.63 -14.79 11.73
N SER A 295 -19.57 -14.45 13.03
CA SER A 295 -19.88 -13.11 13.54
C SER A 295 -18.71 -12.15 13.35
N PHE A 296 -19.05 -10.93 12.93
CA PHE A 296 -18.11 -9.82 12.89
C PHE A 296 -17.95 -9.21 14.28
N GLU A 297 -16.72 -9.17 14.77
CA GLU A 297 -16.37 -8.58 16.05
C GLU A 297 -15.46 -7.36 15.87
N PRO A 298 -15.58 -6.32 16.73
CA PRO A 298 -14.70 -5.17 16.67
C PRO A 298 -13.24 -5.58 16.94
N VAL A 299 -12.33 -5.07 16.12
CA VAL A 299 -10.90 -5.31 16.28
C VAL A 299 -10.34 -4.34 17.31
N GLU A 300 -10.44 -4.70 18.60
CA GLU A 300 -9.98 -3.86 19.73
C GLU A 300 -8.55 -3.35 19.58
N GLN A 301 -7.66 -4.21 19.06
CA GLN A 301 -6.27 -3.82 18.82
C GLN A 301 -6.16 -2.67 17.81
N ASP A 302 -7.00 -2.64 16.77
CA ASP A 302 -7.00 -1.60 15.74
C ASP A 302 -7.40 -0.23 16.30
N ALA A 303 -8.40 -0.22 17.19
CA ALA A 303 -8.90 0.99 17.84
C ALA A 303 -7.81 1.72 18.64
N SER A 304 -6.81 1.00 19.15
CA SER A 304 -5.69 1.59 19.89
C SER A 304 -4.73 2.43 19.04
N TYR A 305 -4.72 2.23 17.71
CA TYR A 305 -3.82 2.93 16.79
C TYR A 305 -4.56 3.84 15.79
N ALA A 306 -5.84 3.55 15.50
CA ALA A 306 -6.62 4.28 14.52
C ALA A 306 -6.88 5.74 14.94
N ALA A 307 -6.36 6.69 14.17
CA ALA A 307 -6.61 8.11 14.31
C ALA A 307 -7.51 8.61 13.18
N TRP A 308 -8.75 8.96 13.52
CA TRP A 308 -9.72 9.56 12.59
C TRP A 308 -9.73 11.09 12.69
N ASN A 309 -9.73 11.67 13.89
CA ASN A 309 -9.76 13.12 14.05
C ASN A 309 -8.39 13.68 14.47
N LEU A 310 -7.56 14.03 13.49
CA LEU A 310 -6.28 14.67 13.73
C LEU A 310 -6.38 16.09 14.32
N ASN A 311 -7.55 16.74 14.26
CA ASN A 311 -7.72 18.09 14.79
C ASN A 311 -7.55 18.14 16.32
N THR A 312 -7.82 17.01 17.00
CA THR A 312 -7.76 16.85 18.46
C THR A 312 -6.38 16.48 18.99
N LEU A 313 -5.40 16.24 18.10
CA LEU A 313 -4.04 15.93 18.51
C LEU A 313 -3.39 17.12 19.22
N SER A 314 -2.46 16.81 20.13
CA SER A 314 -1.65 17.82 20.81
C SER A 314 -0.94 18.75 19.83
N SER A 315 -0.73 20.01 20.23
CA SER A 315 -0.03 21.03 19.41
C SER A 315 1.35 20.57 18.94
N ASP A 316 2.04 19.75 19.74
CA ASP A 316 3.35 19.20 19.41
C ASP A 316 3.33 18.21 18.26
N ILE A 317 2.27 17.44 18.10
CA ILE A 317 2.12 16.53 16.96
C ILE A 317 1.52 17.30 15.78
N LYS A 318 0.51 18.13 16.03
CA LYS A 318 -0.23 18.86 15.02
C LYS A 318 0.65 19.79 14.18
N LYS A 319 1.72 20.38 14.74
CA LYS A 319 2.68 21.20 13.99
C LYS A 319 3.45 20.44 12.88
N HIS A 320 3.45 19.10 12.93
CA HIS A 320 4.05 18.24 11.91
C HIS A 320 3.02 17.69 10.91
N VAL A 321 1.74 18.02 11.08
CA VAL A 321 0.67 17.71 10.12
C VAL A 321 0.59 18.89 9.15
N GLN A 322 0.98 18.66 7.91
CA GLN A 322 0.95 19.57 6.78
C GLN A 322 -0.46 19.69 6.19
N TRP A 323 -1.23 18.58 6.16
CA TRP A 323 -2.56 18.60 5.55
C TRP A 323 -3.63 17.84 6.34
N LEU A 324 -4.73 18.52 6.62
CA LEU A 324 -5.92 17.94 7.26
C LEU A 324 -7.01 17.74 6.21
N PRO A 325 -7.47 16.50 5.97
CA PRO A 325 -8.49 16.21 4.97
C PRO A 325 -9.86 16.81 5.31
N ILE A 326 -10.15 16.91 6.62
CA ILE A 326 -11.42 17.42 7.13
C ILE A 326 -11.21 18.31 8.35
N THR A 327 -12.06 19.32 8.46
CA THR A 327 -12.14 20.19 9.64
C THR A 327 -12.85 19.50 10.80
N ASP A 328 -12.65 19.99 12.02
CA ASP A 328 -13.35 19.46 13.20
C ASP A 328 -14.87 19.62 13.12
N ALA A 329 -15.36 20.70 12.48
CA ALA A 329 -16.78 20.92 12.23
C ALA A 329 -17.35 19.85 11.29
N GLN A 330 -16.67 19.58 10.17
CA GLN A 330 -17.09 18.54 9.22
C GLN A 330 -17.07 17.13 9.87
N TYR A 331 -16.08 16.86 10.72
CA TYR A 331 -16.01 15.61 11.48
C TYR A 331 -17.21 15.45 12.43
N LYS A 332 -17.58 16.52 13.15
CA LYS A 332 -18.78 16.53 14.01
C LYS A 332 -20.08 16.34 13.23
N THR A 333 -20.22 16.98 12.08
CA THR A 333 -21.36 16.75 11.19
C THR A 333 -21.42 15.30 10.73
N THR A 334 -20.27 14.71 10.39
CA THR A 334 -20.19 13.28 10.02
C THR A 334 -20.71 12.38 11.14
N LEU A 335 -20.27 12.61 12.39
CA LEU A 335 -20.75 11.87 13.55
C LEU A 335 -22.25 12.05 13.82
N ALA A 336 -22.77 13.26 13.60
CA ALA A 336 -24.19 13.56 13.76
C ALA A 336 -25.05 12.80 12.75
N VAL A 337 -24.65 12.77 11.47
CA VAL A 337 -25.33 12.00 10.42
C VAL A 337 -25.28 10.51 10.71
N GLU A 338 -24.13 9.98 11.17
CA GLU A 338 -24.02 8.57 11.58
C GLU A 338 -24.95 8.23 12.73
N GLN A 339 -25.09 9.12 13.71
CA GLN A 339 -26.02 8.94 14.82
C GLN A 339 -27.46 8.96 14.31
N GLN A 340 -27.85 9.93 13.49
CA GLN A 340 -29.18 10.00 12.89
C GLN A 340 -29.51 8.73 12.09
N ARG A 341 -28.54 8.21 11.34
CA ARG A 341 -28.66 6.97 10.57
C ARG A 341 -28.84 5.75 11.47
N ARG A 342 -28.09 5.68 12.57
CA ARG A 342 -28.24 4.62 13.59
C ARG A 342 -29.53 4.74 14.39
N ASP A 343 -30.14 5.92 14.50
CA ASP A 343 -31.39 6.11 15.23
C ASP A 343 -32.63 6.01 14.33
N LEU A 344 -32.45 5.99 13.00
CA LEU A 344 -33.55 5.90 12.05
C LEU A 344 -34.37 4.63 12.27
N ASP A 345 -35.66 4.81 12.54
CA ASP A 345 -36.68 3.75 12.52
C ASP A 345 -37.25 3.59 11.10
N LEU A 346 -37.17 2.37 10.57
CA LEU A 346 -37.57 2.10 9.18
C LEU A 346 -39.09 2.12 8.99
N TRP A 347 -39.87 1.74 10.00
CA TRP A 347 -41.33 1.74 9.89
C TRP A 347 -41.89 3.16 9.98
N GLN A 348 -41.35 3.98 10.88
CA GLN A 348 -41.68 5.40 10.95
C GLN A 348 -41.27 6.13 9.67
N ALA A 349 -40.06 5.86 9.15
CA ALA A 349 -39.60 6.41 7.88
C ALA A 349 -40.52 6.02 6.71
N ALA A 350 -40.99 4.76 6.67
CA ALA A 350 -41.92 4.31 5.65
C ALA A 350 -43.27 5.05 5.70
N GLN A 351 -43.79 5.32 6.91
CA GLN A 351 -45.00 6.12 7.09
C GLN A 351 -44.80 7.56 6.61
N GLU A 352 -43.68 8.18 6.99
CA GLU A 352 -43.35 9.54 6.55
C GLU A 352 -43.19 9.62 5.02
N CYS A 353 -42.49 8.67 4.40
CA CYS A 353 -42.36 8.59 2.95
C CYS A 353 -43.72 8.53 2.24
N ARG A 354 -44.66 7.73 2.76
CA ARG A 354 -46.02 7.64 2.20
C ARG A 354 -46.78 8.96 2.34
N GLN A 355 -46.65 9.64 3.48
CA GLN A 355 -47.29 10.93 3.69
C GLN A 355 -46.73 11.98 2.72
N LEU A 356 -45.40 12.07 2.59
CA LEU A 356 -44.75 12.98 1.64
C LEU A 356 -45.15 12.70 0.19
N ALA A 357 -45.27 11.42 -0.19
CA ALA A 357 -45.73 11.03 -1.53
C ALA A 357 -47.19 11.44 -1.78
N GLN A 358 -48.09 11.26 -0.81
CA GLN A 358 -49.49 11.68 -0.89
C GLN A 358 -49.62 13.21 -0.96
N ASP A 359 -48.86 13.93 -0.12
CA ASP A 359 -48.83 15.40 -0.11
C ASP A 359 -48.34 15.92 -1.47
N PHE A 360 -47.26 15.35 -2.02
CA PHE A 360 -46.77 15.73 -3.34
C PHE A 360 -47.80 15.47 -4.45
N ALA A 361 -48.45 14.31 -4.42
CA ALA A 361 -49.46 13.94 -5.40
C ALA A 361 -50.67 14.89 -5.41
N SER A 362 -50.98 15.54 -4.27
CA SER A 362 -52.04 16.55 -4.19
C SER A 362 -51.78 17.81 -5.03
N TYR A 363 -50.51 18.09 -5.35
CA TYR A 363 -50.08 19.22 -6.19
C TYR A 363 -49.83 18.83 -7.66
N ALA A 364 -49.85 17.54 -7.99
CA ALA A 364 -49.56 17.07 -9.34
C ALA A 364 -50.83 16.99 -10.21
N SER A 365 -50.68 17.24 -11.51
CA SER A 365 -51.82 17.15 -12.44
C SER A 365 -52.30 15.70 -12.63
N THR A 366 -53.60 15.46 -12.47
CA THR A 366 -54.28 14.14 -12.47
C THR A 366 -54.49 13.54 -13.87
N SER A 367 -53.47 13.55 -14.74
CA SER A 367 -53.55 12.80 -16.01
C SER A 367 -53.11 11.35 -15.77
N VAL A 368 -54.08 10.49 -15.50
CA VAL A 368 -53.90 9.03 -15.46
C VAL A 368 -53.61 8.55 -16.88
N THR A 369 -52.35 8.26 -17.18
CA THR A 369 -51.96 7.45 -18.34
C THR A 369 -51.12 6.27 -17.88
N ALA A 370 -51.32 5.13 -18.57
CA ALA A 370 -50.86 3.80 -18.19
C ALA A 370 -49.35 3.70 -17.89
N PHE A 371 -49.04 2.85 -16.90
CA PHE A 371 -47.71 2.42 -16.45
C PHE A 371 -46.88 1.78 -17.58
N ALA A 372 -46.14 2.57 -18.35
CA ALA A 372 -45.17 1.99 -19.29
C ALA A 372 -43.81 2.69 -19.35
N GLU A 373 -43.64 3.94 -18.86
CA GLU A 373 -42.32 4.61 -18.84
C GLU A 373 -42.06 5.44 -17.57
N ALA A 374 -42.61 5.03 -16.41
CA ALA A 374 -42.33 5.71 -15.14
C ALA A 374 -40.84 5.59 -14.74
N ASP A 375 -40.21 4.43 -14.95
CA ASP A 375 -38.84 4.12 -14.47
C ASP A 375 -37.72 5.04 -15.01
N SER A 376 -38.01 5.86 -16.03
CA SER A 376 -37.04 6.72 -16.72
C SER A 376 -37.22 8.23 -16.50
N ILE A 377 -38.13 8.69 -15.64
CA ILE A 377 -38.38 10.15 -15.46
C ILE A 377 -37.12 10.88 -14.97
N LEU A 378 -36.48 10.36 -13.91
CA LEU A 378 -35.16 10.82 -13.49
C LEU A 378 -34.11 9.77 -13.85
N SER A 379 -33.14 10.17 -14.67
CA SER A 379 -31.97 9.36 -15.02
C SER A 379 -31.09 9.08 -13.78
N GLU A 380 -30.24 8.06 -13.85
CA GLU A 380 -29.28 7.74 -12.77
C GLU A 380 -28.42 8.94 -12.37
N ARG A 381 -28.02 9.77 -13.34
CA ARG A 381 -27.25 11.00 -13.06
C ARG A 381 -28.08 12.01 -12.28
N GLU A 382 -29.36 12.20 -12.63
CA GLU A 382 -30.27 13.09 -11.89
C GLU A 382 -30.57 12.55 -10.48
N ARG A 383 -30.54 11.23 -10.29
CA ARG A 383 -30.65 10.56 -8.98
C ARG A 383 -29.36 10.59 -8.15
N THR A 384 -28.34 11.33 -8.56
CA THR A 384 -27.17 11.55 -7.70
C THR A 384 -27.52 12.44 -6.52
N VAL A 385 -26.93 12.19 -5.34
CA VAL A 385 -27.14 13.05 -4.15
C VAL A 385 -26.91 14.53 -4.47
N PHE A 386 -25.86 14.82 -5.26
CA PHE A 386 -25.55 16.17 -5.71
C PHE A 386 -26.70 16.81 -6.49
N ASN A 387 -27.27 16.13 -7.49
CA ASN A 387 -28.34 16.68 -8.31
C ASN A 387 -29.67 16.72 -7.57
N LEU A 388 -30.00 15.71 -6.76
CA LEU A 388 -31.21 15.71 -5.93
C LEU A 388 -31.27 16.94 -5.03
N PHE A 389 -30.15 17.35 -4.42
CA PHE A 389 -30.13 18.49 -3.53
C PHE A 389 -29.86 19.82 -4.23
N ASN A 390 -28.97 19.91 -5.23
CA ASN A 390 -28.68 21.19 -5.90
C ASN A 390 -29.75 21.58 -6.94
N SER A 391 -30.33 20.61 -7.64
CA SER A 391 -31.36 20.84 -8.65
C SER A 391 -32.77 20.58 -8.10
N ASN A 392 -32.95 20.60 -6.78
CA ASN A 392 -34.21 20.23 -6.12
C ASN A 392 -35.44 20.97 -6.68
N THR A 393 -35.33 22.26 -6.99
CA THR A 393 -36.43 23.05 -7.55
C THR A 393 -36.77 22.62 -8.97
N ASP A 394 -35.77 22.48 -9.84
CA ASP A 394 -35.96 22.07 -11.25
C ASP A 394 -36.52 20.65 -11.33
N LEU A 395 -36.01 19.75 -10.49
CA LEU A 395 -36.52 18.38 -10.37
C LEU A 395 -37.96 18.37 -9.87
N THR A 396 -38.33 19.25 -8.92
CA THR A 396 -39.71 19.41 -8.47
C THR A 396 -40.62 19.82 -9.63
N VAL A 397 -40.23 20.83 -10.41
CA VAL A 397 -41.00 21.29 -11.58
C VAL A 397 -41.12 20.19 -12.63
N LYS A 398 -40.02 19.46 -12.90
CA LYS A 398 -40.02 18.33 -13.84
C LYS A 398 -41.00 17.23 -13.39
N LEU A 399 -40.98 16.88 -12.11
CA LEU A 399 -41.89 15.86 -11.54
C LEU A 399 -43.36 16.31 -11.56
N LEU A 400 -43.66 17.59 -11.33
CA LEU A 400 -45.02 18.12 -11.38
C LEU A 400 -45.58 18.23 -12.81
N SER A 401 -44.71 18.52 -13.79
CA SER A 401 -45.11 18.74 -15.19
C SER A 401 -45.10 17.48 -16.06
N THR A 402 -44.40 16.43 -15.65
CA THR A 402 -44.32 15.16 -16.40
C THR A 402 -45.49 14.24 -16.05
N PRO A 403 -46.26 13.73 -17.03
CA PRO A 403 -47.26 12.69 -16.80
C PRO A 403 -46.64 11.47 -16.08
N GLY A 404 -47.25 11.01 -14.99
CA GLY A 404 -46.70 9.94 -14.15
C GLY A 404 -45.62 10.37 -13.15
N GLY A 405 -45.23 11.65 -13.09
CA GLY A 405 -44.20 12.13 -12.16
C GLY A 405 -44.54 11.95 -10.68
N ALA A 406 -45.81 12.12 -10.30
CA ALA A 406 -46.26 11.81 -8.92
C ALA A 406 -46.23 10.31 -8.59
N GLN A 407 -46.52 9.45 -9.57
CA GLN A 407 -46.41 7.99 -9.40
C GLN A 407 -44.95 7.59 -9.24
N TRP A 408 -44.07 8.14 -10.08
CA TRP A 408 -42.63 7.93 -9.95
C TRP A 408 -42.09 8.42 -8.61
N PHE A 409 -42.50 9.61 -8.15
CA PHE A 409 -42.08 10.12 -6.84
C PHE A 409 -42.59 9.22 -5.71
N THR A 410 -43.81 8.68 -5.83
CA THR A 410 -44.34 7.68 -4.89
C THR A 410 -43.45 6.45 -4.86
N SER A 411 -43.17 5.83 -6.02
CA SER A 411 -42.26 4.69 -6.14
C SER A 411 -40.87 4.97 -5.57
N PHE A 412 -40.27 6.10 -5.94
CA PHE A 412 -39.00 6.57 -5.38
C PHE A 412 -39.05 6.65 -3.85
N MET A 413 -40.14 7.14 -3.26
CA MET A 413 -40.26 7.28 -1.81
C MET A 413 -40.60 5.96 -1.09
N THR A 414 -41.22 4.96 -1.75
CA THR A 414 -41.80 3.80 -1.04
C THR A 414 -41.31 2.42 -1.46
N ASP A 415 -40.69 2.23 -2.62
CA ASP A 415 -40.42 0.88 -3.16
C ASP A 415 -39.41 0.09 -2.32
N TRP A 416 -38.47 0.78 -1.67
CA TRP A 416 -37.55 0.18 -0.68
C TRP A 416 -38.26 -0.53 0.48
N THR A 417 -39.54 -0.21 0.75
CA THR A 417 -40.29 -0.87 1.84
C THR A 417 -40.54 -2.34 1.57
N SER A 418 -40.44 -2.80 0.32
CA SER A 418 -40.48 -4.21 -0.06
C SER A 418 -39.31 -5.02 0.52
N ALA A 419 -38.20 -4.37 0.88
CA ALA A 419 -37.06 -5.01 1.54
C ALA A 419 -37.32 -5.31 3.03
N LEU A 420 -38.35 -4.69 3.63
CA LEU A 420 -38.70 -4.93 5.03
C LEU A 420 -39.43 -6.26 5.19
N LYS A 421 -39.05 -7.01 6.22
CA LYS A 421 -39.70 -8.27 6.58
C LYS A 421 -40.69 -8.05 7.71
N GLU A 422 -41.93 -8.50 7.51
CA GLU A 422 -42.95 -8.47 8.55
C GLU A 422 -42.50 -9.23 9.81
N GLY A 423 -42.80 -8.68 10.98
CA GLY A 423 -42.43 -9.26 12.27
C GLY A 423 -40.96 -9.04 12.69
N VAL A 424 -40.12 -8.41 11.85
CA VAL A 424 -38.76 -8.02 12.24
C VAL A 424 -38.77 -6.64 12.89
N ASN A 425 -38.22 -6.56 14.11
CA ASN A 425 -38.01 -5.28 14.78
C ASN A 425 -36.68 -4.65 14.33
N TYR A 426 -36.77 -3.62 13.49
CA TYR A 426 -35.59 -2.89 13.00
C TYR A 426 -35.10 -1.78 13.95
N SER A 427 -35.76 -1.59 15.11
CA SER A 427 -35.37 -0.63 16.13
C SER A 427 -34.38 -1.21 17.15
N GLU A 428 -34.43 -2.52 17.41
CA GLU A 428 -33.51 -3.25 18.30
C GLU A 428 -32.32 -3.77 17.50
N LYS A 429 -31.27 -2.94 17.40
CA LYS A 429 -30.07 -3.20 16.60
C LYS A 429 -29.02 -3.86 17.49
N GLU A 430 -29.17 -5.14 17.78
CA GLU A 430 -28.13 -5.88 18.49
C GLU A 430 -27.17 -6.55 17.50
N GLY A 431 -25.92 -6.08 17.49
CA GLY A 431 -24.82 -6.73 16.78
C GLY A 431 -24.45 -6.15 15.41
N VAL A 432 -23.47 -6.81 14.79
CA VAL A 432 -22.83 -6.40 13.52
C VAL A 432 -23.35 -7.21 12.32
N THR A 433 -23.92 -8.38 12.60
CA THR A 433 -24.62 -9.24 11.65
C THR A 433 -25.92 -9.73 12.28
N GLY A 434 -26.95 -9.93 11.46
CA GLY A 434 -28.21 -10.45 11.97
C GLY A 434 -29.41 -10.19 11.07
N PRO A 435 -30.54 -10.87 11.32
CA PRO A 435 -31.77 -10.71 10.54
C PRO A 435 -32.43 -9.33 10.71
N GLN A 436 -32.06 -8.60 11.77
CA GLN A 436 -32.50 -7.23 12.06
C GLN A 436 -31.77 -6.17 11.23
N LEU A 437 -30.74 -6.57 10.47
CA LEU A 437 -29.97 -5.71 9.57
C LEU A 437 -30.37 -6.01 8.12
N ILE A 438 -30.68 -4.98 7.34
CA ILE A 438 -30.94 -5.13 5.91
C ILE A 438 -29.66 -5.61 5.22
N GLY A 439 -29.77 -6.70 4.45
CA GLY A 439 -28.64 -7.38 3.83
C GLY A 439 -27.84 -8.30 4.77
N GLY A 440 -28.15 -8.31 6.07
CA GLY A 440 -27.55 -9.23 7.05
C GLY A 440 -26.23 -8.75 7.67
N ASP A 441 -25.70 -7.61 7.23
CA ASP A 441 -24.49 -6.99 7.78
C ASP A 441 -24.67 -5.49 8.03
N LEU A 442 -23.87 -4.96 8.96
CA LEU A 442 -23.95 -3.57 9.41
C LEU A 442 -23.67 -2.56 8.30
N TYR A 443 -22.74 -2.83 7.38
CA TYR A 443 -22.39 -1.88 6.32
C TYR A 443 -23.56 -1.73 5.34
N THR A 444 -24.11 -2.84 4.89
CA THR A 444 -25.24 -2.86 3.95
C THR A 444 -26.49 -2.20 4.54
N ASP A 445 -26.83 -2.52 5.80
CA ASP A 445 -27.93 -1.87 6.52
C ASP A 445 -27.68 -0.37 6.69
N SER A 446 -26.43 0.02 6.93
CA SER A 446 -26.03 1.41 7.05
C SER A 446 -26.24 2.18 5.76
N CYS A 447 -25.76 1.67 4.63
CA CYS A 447 -25.96 2.29 3.33
C CYS A 447 -27.45 2.37 2.95
N PHE A 448 -28.24 1.35 3.31
CA PHE A 448 -29.69 1.35 3.13
C PHE A 448 -30.39 2.46 3.93
N ARG A 449 -30.06 2.61 5.22
CA ARG A 449 -30.60 3.70 6.06
C ARG A 449 -30.18 5.08 5.56
N LEU A 450 -28.95 5.22 5.09
CA LEU A 450 -28.47 6.48 4.52
C LEU A 450 -29.26 6.85 3.25
N ASN A 451 -29.52 5.87 2.38
CA ASN A 451 -30.36 6.07 1.21
C ASN A 451 -31.75 6.59 1.61
N ILE A 452 -32.37 6.04 2.66
CA ILE A 452 -33.67 6.51 3.18
C ILE A 452 -33.58 7.91 3.77
N LEU A 453 -32.54 8.24 4.55
CA LEU A 453 -32.34 9.61 5.06
C LEU A 453 -32.27 10.63 3.94
N ILE A 454 -31.56 10.32 2.86
CA ILE A 454 -31.46 11.18 1.68
C ILE A 454 -32.82 11.32 0.99
N LYS A 455 -33.56 10.21 0.85
CA LYS A 455 -34.93 10.22 0.29
C LYS A 455 -35.88 11.08 1.11
N LEU A 456 -35.87 10.97 2.44
CA LEU A 456 -36.68 11.81 3.33
C LEU A 456 -36.32 13.29 3.20
N ALA A 457 -35.02 13.63 3.21
CA ALA A 457 -34.57 15.01 3.05
C ALA A 457 -35.00 15.60 1.68
N PHE A 458 -34.80 14.83 0.60
CA PHE A 458 -35.25 15.22 -0.74
C PHE A 458 -36.77 15.33 -0.82
N GLY A 459 -37.52 14.38 -0.25
CA GLY A 459 -38.97 14.38 -0.28
C GLY A 459 -39.58 15.58 0.44
N ARG A 460 -39.04 15.94 1.61
CA ARG A 460 -39.42 17.16 2.34
C ARG A 460 -39.16 18.41 1.51
N LEU A 461 -38.02 18.50 0.83
CA LEU A 461 -37.71 19.62 -0.09
C LEU A 461 -38.67 19.69 -1.26
N VAL A 462 -38.93 18.56 -1.93
CA VAL A 462 -39.81 18.48 -3.10
C VAL A 462 -41.25 18.86 -2.74
N VAL A 463 -41.78 18.35 -1.63
CA VAL A 463 -43.12 18.72 -1.14
C VAL A 463 -43.18 20.19 -0.79
N ARG A 464 -42.18 20.73 -0.09
CA ARG A 464 -42.16 22.16 0.26
C ARG A 464 -42.03 23.07 -0.96
N ASN A 465 -41.22 22.68 -1.94
CA ASN A 465 -41.11 23.39 -3.21
C ASN A 465 -42.44 23.34 -3.98
N ALA A 466 -43.13 22.20 -4.03
CA ALA A 466 -44.43 22.08 -4.68
C ALA A 466 -45.49 22.98 -4.04
N GLN A 467 -45.52 23.05 -2.71
CA GLN A 467 -46.36 23.98 -1.95
C GLN A 467 -46.11 25.44 -2.33
N LEU A 468 -44.84 25.87 -2.40
CA LEU A 468 -44.48 27.24 -2.75
C LEU A 468 -44.74 27.57 -4.24
N LEU A 469 -44.66 26.57 -5.13
CA LEU A 469 -45.00 26.73 -6.55
C LEU A 469 -46.50 26.84 -6.80
N HIS A 470 -47.32 26.16 -5.98
CA HIS A 470 -48.78 26.25 -6.06
C HIS A 470 -49.35 27.46 -5.33
N GLY A 471 -48.65 28.00 -4.32
CA GLY A 471 -49.00 29.27 -3.70
C GLY A 471 -48.58 30.46 -4.56
N ASP A 472 -49.23 31.62 -4.37
CA ASP A 472 -48.83 32.91 -4.98
C ASP A 472 -47.52 33.48 -4.36
N SER A 473 -46.54 32.62 -4.10
CA SER A 473 -45.29 32.96 -3.41
C SER A 473 -44.32 33.67 -4.36
N SER A 474 -43.81 34.83 -3.95
CA SER A 474 -42.78 35.59 -4.66
C SER A 474 -41.39 35.01 -4.43
N ALA A 475 -40.40 35.37 -5.26
CA ALA A 475 -39.01 34.92 -5.07
C ALA A 475 -38.40 35.31 -3.68
N GLY A 476 -38.92 36.36 -3.04
CA GLY A 476 -38.54 36.75 -1.67
C GLY A 476 -39.09 35.80 -0.60
N ASP A 477 -40.26 35.21 -0.83
CA ASP A 477 -40.90 34.26 0.09
C ASP A 477 -40.16 32.91 0.10
N TRP A 478 -39.56 32.52 -1.03
CA TRP A 478 -38.73 31.32 -1.13
C TRP A 478 -37.44 31.39 -0.32
N SER A 479 -36.78 32.55 -0.31
CA SER A 479 -35.50 32.74 0.38
C SER A 479 -35.65 32.97 1.89
N SER A 480 -36.84 33.37 2.35
CA SER A 480 -37.16 33.59 3.76
C SER A 480 -37.91 32.41 4.41
N ASP A 481 -38.25 31.36 3.65
CA ASP A 481 -38.96 30.19 4.17
C ASP A 481 -38.10 29.34 5.11
N SER A 482 -38.43 29.40 6.41
CA SER A 482 -37.68 28.68 7.46
C SER A 482 -37.71 27.15 7.32
N VAL A 483 -38.82 26.57 6.85
CA VAL A 483 -38.98 25.12 6.67
C VAL A 483 -38.09 24.60 5.54
N ARG A 484 -38.09 25.32 4.41
CA ARG A 484 -37.20 25.03 3.29
C ARG A 484 -35.74 25.23 3.66
N ALA A 485 -35.40 26.29 4.40
CA ALA A 485 -34.04 26.53 4.88
C ALA A 485 -33.54 25.39 5.79
N GLN A 486 -34.37 24.89 6.70
CA GLN A 486 -34.01 23.74 7.54
C GLN A 486 -33.80 22.46 6.70
N SER A 487 -34.65 22.23 5.71
CA SER A 487 -34.54 21.07 4.83
C SER A 487 -33.28 21.13 3.95
N LEU A 488 -32.90 22.33 3.48
CA LEU A 488 -31.64 22.55 2.78
C LEU A 488 -30.43 22.30 3.69
N SER A 489 -30.46 22.78 4.94
CA SER A 489 -29.39 22.51 5.90
C SER A 489 -29.20 21.01 6.13
N ALA A 490 -30.28 20.25 6.27
CA ALA A 490 -30.21 18.79 6.40
C ALA A 490 -29.66 18.12 5.13
N ALA A 491 -30.03 18.62 3.95
CA ALA A 491 -29.49 18.17 2.68
C ALA A 491 -27.98 18.43 2.55
N ASP A 492 -27.50 19.60 3.00
CA ASP A 492 -26.07 19.95 3.02
C ASP A 492 -25.27 19.03 3.93
N GLU A 493 -25.79 18.67 5.11
CA GLU A 493 -25.16 17.73 6.04
C GLU A 493 -25.05 16.32 5.42
N LEU A 494 -26.12 15.82 4.80
CA LEU A 494 -26.13 14.53 4.11
C LEU A 494 -25.23 14.52 2.87
N TYR A 495 -25.18 15.62 2.12
CA TYR A 495 -24.27 15.79 1.00
C TYR A 495 -22.80 15.79 1.47
N LEU A 496 -22.49 16.51 2.55
CA LEU A 496 -21.16 16.46 3.13
C LEU A 496 -20.80 15.02 3.56
N TYR A 497 -21.72 14.31 4.21
CA TYR A 497 -21.49 12.93 4.63
C TYR A 497 -21.22 12.01 3.44
N ILE A 498 -21.98 12.11 2.34
CA ILE A 498 -21.78 11.24 1.17
C ILE A 498 -20.40 11.43 0.54
N GLN A 499 -19.87 12.65 0.54
CA GLN A 499 -18.52 12.93 0.01
C GLN A 499 -17.41 12.30 0.87
N LEU A 500 -17.70 12.02 2.14
CA LEU A 500 -16.73 11.48 3.10
C LEU A 500 -16.96 10.01 3.43
N MET A 501 -18.09 9.43 3.00
CA MET A 501 -18.54 8.10 3.39
C MET A 501 -17.50 7.02 3.10
N ASP A 502 -16.99 6.96 1.86
CA ASP A 502 -16.01 5.95 1.47
C ASP A 502 -14.68 6.09 2.22
N LEU A 503 -14.34 7.30 2.69
CA LEU A 503 -13.10 7.50 3.45
C LEU A 503 -13.18 6.84 4.84
N ARG A 504 -14.40 6.67 5.36
CA ARG A 504 -14.66 6.20 6.73
C ARG A 504 -15.19 4.76 6.81
N ASN A 505 -15.70 4.26 5.69
CA ASN A 505 -16.39 2.99 5.61
C ASN A 505 -15.80 2.10 4.50
N MET A 506 -15.93 0.80 4.68
CA MET A 506 -15.55 -0.22 3.71
C MET A 506 -16.48 -1.41 3.91
N GLY A 507 -17.15 -1.83 2.84
CA GLY A 507 -17.97 -3.03 2.88
C GLY A 507 -17.17 -4.29 3.20
N VAL A 508 -17.88 -5.42 3.24
CA VAL A 508 -17.27 -6.73 3.50
C VAL A 508 -16.14 -7.02 2.50
N PHE A 509 -14.95 -7.28 3.02
CA PHE A 509 -13.73 -7.51 2.23
C PHE A 509 -12.89 -8.69 2.77
N PRO A 510 -12.47 -9.66 1.93
CA PRO A 510 -12.86 -9.83 0.52
C PRO A 510 -14.38 -9.97 0.36
N PRO A 511 -14.96 -9.51 -0.76
CA PRO A 511 -16.40 -9.65 -0.97
C PRO A 511 -16.80 -11.13 -1.00
N ASN A 512 -18.01 -11.43 -0.54
CA ASN A 512 -18.57 -12.77 -0.67
C ASN A 512 -18.62 -13.19 -2.15
N ASP A 513 -18.58 -14.50 -2.42
CA ASP A 513 -18.71 -15.00 -3.79
C ASP A 513 -20.14 -14.80 -4.34
N ALA A 514 -20.35 -15.12 -5.62
CA ALA A 514 -21.66 -15.00 -6.26
C ALA A 514 -22.75 -15.88 -5.63
N ALA A 515 -22.39 -16.91 -4.86
CA ALA A 515 -23.31 -17.76 -4.13
C ALA A 515 -23.56 -17.25 -2.68
N GLY A 516 -22.94 -16.14 -2.29
CA GLY A 516 -23.07 -15.53 -0.97
C GLY A 516 -22.13 -16.13 0.09
N ASN A 517 -21.20 -17.02 -0.28
CA ASN A 517 -20.27 -17.60 0.67
C ASN A 517 -19.16 -16.62 1.03
N ALA A 518 -18.82 -16.57 2.32
CA ALA A 518 -17.74 -15.73 2.83
C ALA A 518 -16.40 -16.06 2.18
N GLN A 519 -15.68 -15.01 1.77
CA GLN A 519 -14.32 -15.10 1.26
C GLN A 519 -13.37 -14.49 2.27
N TYR A 520 -12.15 -14.99 2.33
CA TYR A 520 -11.18 -14.62 3.35
C TYR A 520 -9.88 -14.19 2.70
N ILE A 521 -9.14 -13.31 3.38
CA ILE A 521 -7.79 -12.91 2.96
C ILE A 521 -6.96 -14.18 2.75
N PRO A 522 -6.38 -14.40 1.57
CA PRO A 522 -5.67 -15.64 1.27
C PRO A 522 -4.42 -15.83 2.15
N GLU A 523 -3.93 -17.06 2.22
CA GLU A 523 -2.64 -17.35 2.82
C GLU A 523 -1.53 -16.48 2.23
N ASN A 524 -0.61 -16.03 3.09
CA ASN A 524 0.47 -15.12 2.75
C ASN A 524 0.02 -13.74 2.19
N HIS A 525 -1.22 -13.33 2.40
CA HIS A 525 -1.69 -11.97 2.07
C HIS A 525 -2.14 -11.23 3.33
N TYR A 526 -2.01 -9.91 3.31
CA TYR A 526 -2.32 -9.06 4.45
C TYR A 526 -3.06 -7.81 4.00
N PHE A 527 -4.00 -7.36 4.81
CA PHE A 527 -4.61 -6.05 4.64
C PHE A 527 -3.92 -5.04 5.55
N MET A 528 -3.62 -3.86 5.03
CA MET A 528 -2.87 -2.87 5.80
C MET A 528 -3.38 -1.45 5.59
N MET A 529 -3.31 -0.65 6.64
CA MET A 529 -3.72 0.74 6.65
C MET A 529 -2.75 1.53 7.51
N GLY A 530 -2.62 2.81 7.22
CA GLY A 530 -1.93 3.75 8.08
C GLY A 530 -2.79 4.14 9.27
N ASP A 531 -2.14 4.59 10.33
CA ASP A 531 -2.79 4.99 11.58
C ASP A 531 -3.70 6.20 11.36
N ASN A 532 -3.33 7.13 10.48
CA ASN A 532 -4.18 8.23 10.03
C ASN A 532 -5.10 7.75 8.91
N ARG A 533 -6.35 7.47 9.28
CA ARG A 533 -7.28 6.72 8.42
C ARG A 533 -7.81 7.51 7.24
N TYR A 534 -7.94 8.83 7.35
CA TYR A 534 -8.36 9.66 6.21
C TYR A 534 -7.24 9.86 5.17
N ASN A 535 -5.97 9.79 5.58
CA ASN A 535 -4.82 9.94 4.67
C ASN A 535 -4.20 8.58 4.27
N SER A 536 -4.85 7.46 4.58
CA SER A 536 -4.38 6.12 4.22
C SER A 536 -5.34 5.41 3.28
N LEU A 537 -5.44 5.93 2.06
CA LEU A 537 -6.40 5.45 1.07
C LEU A 537 -5.85 4.32 0.18
N ASP A 538 -4.52 4.12 0.17
CA ASP A 538 -3.82 3.27 -0.80
C ASP A 538 -4.35 1.83 -0.90
N MET A 539 -4.86 1.24 0.19
CA MET A 539 -5.36 -0.15 0.20
C MET A 539 -6.89 -0.24 0.17
N ARG A 540 -7.59 0.89 0.23
CA ARG A 540 -9.06 0.94 0.25
C ARG A 540 -9.66 1.54 -1.02
N HIS A 541 -8.91 2.32 -1.77
CA HIS A 541 -9.46 3.13 -2.86
C HIS A 541 -8.67 2.99 -4.15
N SER A 542 -9.39 3.04 -5.27
CA SER A 542 -8.84 3.22 -6.61
C SER A 542 -8.66 4.71 -6.96
N TYR A 543 -7.83 4.97 -7.96
CA TYR A 543 -7.71 6.30 -8.57
C TYR A 543 -8.92 6.65 -9.46
N GLU A 544 -9.66 5.64 -9.92
CA GLU A 544 -10.86 5.80 -10.74
C GLU A 544 -12.11 5.86 -9.86
N ARG A 545 -13.08 6.71 -10.24
CA ARG A 545 -14.39 6.80 -9.61
C ARG A 545 -15.46 6.24 -10.54
N SER A 546 -16.45 5.58 -9.96
CA SER A 546 -17.62 5.07 -10.68
C SER A 546 -18.91 5.50 -9.99
N LEU A 547 -19.97 5.68 -10.77
CA LEU A 547 -21.30 5.98 -10.27
C LEU A 547 -21.96 4.67 -9.84
N ILE A 548 -22.31 4.55 -8.56
CA ILE A 548 -22.93 3.34 -8.01
C ILE A 548 -24.17 3.68 -7.16
N PRO A 549 -25.15 2.76 -7.05
CA PRO A 549 -26.24 2.90 -6.09
C PRO A 549 -25.71 2.77 -4.65
N LEU A 550 -26.29 3.52 -3.72
CA LEU A 550 -26.00 3.36 -2.29
C LEU A 550 -26.40 1.97 -1.77
N THR A 551 -27.48 1.39 -2.27
CA THR A 551 -27.95 0.08 -1.83
C THR A 551 -28.54 -0.70 -2.99
N SER A 552 -28.38 -2.03 -2.94
CA SER A 552 -29.02 -2.95 -3.87
C SER A 552 -30.44 -3.35 -3.46
N PHE A 553 -30.92 -2.89 -2.31
CA PHE A 553 -32.24 -3.24 -1.75
C PHE A 553 -33.33 -2.22 -2.10
N ASP A 554 -33.09 -1.41 -3.13
CA ASP A 554 -33.99 -0.36 -3.58
C ASP A 554 -33.72 -0.07 -5.07
N ASP A 555 -34.69 -0.36 -5.93
CA ASP A 555 -34.59 -0.14 -7.38
C ASP A 555 -34.40 1.34 -7.73
N PHE A 556 -34.90 2.22 -6.87
CA PHE A 556 -34.73 3.67 -6.97
C PHE A 556 -33.64 4.19 -6.02
N SER A 557 -32.63 3.38 -5.71
CA SER A 557 -31.51 3.79 -4.86
C SER A 557 -30.85 5.06 -5.42
N VAL A 558 -30.59 5.99 -4.50
CA VAL A 558 -29.82 7.19 -4.76
C VAL A 558 -28.40 6.79 -5.19
N GLN A 559 -27.85 7.54 -6.13
CA GLN A 559 -26.55 7.29 -6.74
C GLN A 559 -25.48 8.18 -6.12
N TYR A 560 -24.25 7.69 -6.01
CA TYR A 560 -23.11 8.49 -5.61
C TYR A 560 -21.83 8.02 -6.31
N ASN A 561 -20.84 8.90 -6.39
CA ASN A 561 -19.55 8.56 -6.99
C ASN A 561 -18.66 7.91 -5.93
N SER A 562 -18.38 6.63 -6.10
CA SER A 562 -17.48 5.87 -5.24
C SER A 562 -16.16 5.56 -5.94
N ASN A 563 -15.09 5.49 -5.16
CA ASN A 563 -13.82 4.91 -5.59
C ASN A 563 -13.32 3.84 -4.61
N LEU A 564 -14.23 3.27 -3.82
CA LEU A 564 -13.91 2.22 -2.89
C LEU A 564 -13.51 0.95 -3.68
N SER A 565 -12.27 0.52 -3.51
CA SER A 565 -11.69 -0.65 -4.17
C SER A 565 -10.64 -1.27 -3.23
N PRO A 566 -11.09 -1.96 -2.16
CA PRO A 566 -10.19 -2.53 -1.18
C PRO A 566 -9.38 -3.68 -1.76
N GLN A 567 -8.12 -3.78 -1.33
CA GLN A 567 -7.19 -4.82 -1.78
C GLN A 567 -6.26 -5.28 -0.65
N TYR A 568 -5.87 -6.55 -0.71
CA TYR A 568 -4.84 -7.12 0.15
C TYR A 568 -3.49 -7.16 -0.60
N VAL A 569 -2.41 -7.26 0.15
CA VAL A 569 -1.04 -7.26 -0.39
C VAL A 569 -0.39 -8.60 -0.11
N SER A 570 0.24 -9.18 -1.13
CA SER A 570 1.04 -10.38 -0.98
C SER A 570 2.27 -10.11 -0.11
N ARG A 571 2.61 -11.08 0.76
CA ARG A 571 3.85 -11.09 1.54
C ARG A 571 5.08 -10.86 0.66
N ASP A 572 5.02 -11.25 -0.61
CA ASP A 572 6.11 -11.08 -1.58
C ASP A 572 6.48 -9.63 -1.87
N LEU A 573 5.56 -8.69 -1.64
CA LEU A 573 5.76 -7.25 -1.81
C LEU A 573 6.25 -6.57 -0.53
N ILE A 574 6.24 -7.27 0.61
CA ILE A 574 6.69 -6.72 1.90
C ILE A 574 8.21 -6.75 1.96
N LEU A 575 8.82 -5.57 2.04
CA LEU A 575 10.26 -5.38 2.14
C LEU A 575 10.78 -5.68 3.55
N GLY A 576 10.01 -5.33 4.58
CA GLY A 576 10.33 -5.71 5.96
C GLY A 576 9.57 -4.94 7.02
N LYS A 577 9.92 -5.19 8.29
CA LYS A 577 9.25 -4.60 9.46
C LYS A 577 9.97 -3.34 9.93
N ALA A 578 9.24 -2.22 9.99
CA ALA A 578 9.72 -0.98 10.58
C ALA A 578 9.78 -1.12 12.11
N SER A 579 10.96 -1.38 12.64
CA SER A 579 11.12 -1.81 14.04
C SER A 579 11.65 -0.70 14.94
N LEU A 580 12.37 0.30 14.41
CA LEU A 580 13.01 1.34 15.22
C LEU A 580 12.91 2.70 14.54
N ARG A 581 12.35 3.69 15.23
CA ARG A 581 12.54 5.09 14.88
C ARG A 581 13.80 5.58 15.60
N PHE A 582 14.79 6.04 14.84
CA PHE A 582 16.07 6.49 15.42
C PHE A 582 16.27 8.02 15.31
N TRP A 583 15.48 8.69 14.48
CA TRP A 583 15.50 10.15 14.33
C TRP A 583 14.07 10.71 14.16
N PRO A 584 13.75 11.87 14.75
CA PRO A 584 14.59 12.70 15.63
C PRO A 584 14.88 12.04 16.98
N LEU A 585 16.04 12.36 17.59
CA LEU A 585 16.47 11.74 18.85
C LEU A 585 15.46 11.91 19.99
N SER A 586 14.73 13.03 20.02
CA SER A 586 13.66 13.30 21.00
C SER A 586 12.51 12.30 20.96
N ARG A 587 12.34 11.59 19.85
CA ARG A 587 11.31 10.57 19.66
C ARG A 587 11.90 9.18 19.41
N ALA A 588 13.22 9.00 19.54
CA ALA A 588 13.85 7.71 19.24
C ALA A 588 13.28 6.59 20.12
N GLY A 589 13.01 5.43 19.52
CA GLY A 589 12.41 4.29 20.22
C GLY A 589 11.64 3.35 19.30
N LEU A 590 11.11 2.29 19.89
CA LEU A 590 10.18 1.40 19.21
C LEU A 590 8.85 2.12 18.99
N PRO A 591 8.28 2.05 17.77
CA PRO A 591 6.92 2.55 17.55
C PRO A 591 5.93 1.75 18.42
N LYS A 592 4.91 2.44 18.93
CA LYS A 592 3.85 1.81 19.72
C LYS A 592 2.87 1.02 18.84
#